data_AF-A0A1Z8Q3F8-F1
#
_entry.id   AF-A0A1Z8Q3F8-F1
#
_cell.length_a   1.000
_cell.length_b   1.000
_cell.length_c   1.000
_cell.angle_alpha   90.00
_cell.angle_beta   90.00
_cell.angle_gamma   90.00
#
_symmetry.space_group_name_H-M   'P 1'
#
loop_
_entity.id
_entity.type
_entity.pdbx_description
1 polymer ?
#
loop_
_entity_poly.entity_id
_entity_poly.type
_entity_poly.pdbx_seq_one_letter_code
_entity_poly.pdbx_strand_id
1 'polypeptide(L)'
;MHVILQYIDLIWFPVMMFVVPKHRRIMVAALFVSCALMMRLQIELMESTGFDKGFTSFFDASVQMRAIATYNAFYFLYVCISLFTKNAMNIVFMAFSISVFFMAMITSMLIMML
;
A
#
# COMPACT_ATOMS: atom_id res chain seq x y z
N MET A 1 -5.30 -20.56 -4.50
CA MET A 1 -5.93 -19.47 -3.71
C MET A 1 -5.18 -18.13 -3.85
N HIS A 2 -4.51 -17.85 -4.97
CA HIS A 2 -3.69 -16.63 -5.12
C HIS A 2 -4.44 -15.39 -5.63
N VAL A 3 -5.61 -15.60 -6.27
CA VAL A 3 -6.31 -14.51 -6.97
C VAL A 3 -7.15 -13.66 -6.00
N ILE A 4 -7.79 -14.28 -5.00
CA ILE A 4 -8.77 -13.60 -4.11
C ILE A 4 -8.09 -12.58 -3.17
N LEU A 5 -6.90 -12.90 -2.64
CA LEU A 5 -6.09 -11.98 -1.84
C LEU A 5 -5.61 -10.77 -2.66
N GLN A 6 -5.37 -10.97 -3.96
CA GLN A 6 -4.90 -9.94 -4.88
C GLN A 6 -5.95 -8.83 -5.16
N TYR A 7 -7.23 -9.12 -4.92
CA TYR A 7 -8.34 -8.20 -5.14
C TYR A 7 -8.78 -7.45 -3.88
N ILE A 8 -8.24 -7.76 -2.69
CA ILE A 8 -8.57 -7.02 -1.46
C ILE A 8 -8.20 -5.55 -1.60
N ASP A 9 -7.09 -5.23 -2.24
CA ASP A 9 -6.70 -3.85 -2.48
C ASP A 9 -7.70 -3.10 -3.38
N LEU A 10 -8.42 -3.81 -4.27
CA LEU A 10 -9.41 -3.19 -5.15
C LEU A 10 -10.58 -2.57 -4.35
N ILE A 11 -10.85 -3.04 -3.13
CA ILE A 11 -11.86 -2.45 -2.23
C ILE A 11 -11.45 -1.03 -1.81
N TRP A 12 -10.16 -0.72 -1.73
CA TRP A 12 -9.68 0.60 -1.33
C TRP A 12 -9.83 1.65 -2.43
N PHE A 13 -9.88 1.25 -3.70
CA PHE A 13 -10.07 2.16 -4.82
C PHE A 13 -11.38 2.97 -4.74
N PRO A 14 -12.58 2.35 -4.60
CA PRO A 14 -13.82 3.10 -4.43
C PRO A 14 -13.84 3.88 -3.11
N VAL A 15 -13.30 3.33 -2.03
CA VAL A 15 -13.24 4.01 -0.72
C VAL A 15 -12.48 5.33 -0.84
N MET A 16 -11.29 5.33 -1.47
CA MET A 16 -10.51 6.54 -1.68
C MET A 16 -11.20 7.55 -2.60
N MET A 17 -11.91 7.08 -3.63
CA MET A 17 -12.68 7.98 -4.50
C MET A 17 -13.84 8.66 -3.79
N PHE A 18 -14.52 8.00 -2.84
CA PHE A 18 -15.61 8.62 -2.08
C PHE A 18 -15.11 9.54 -0.97
N VAL A 19 -14.01 9.19 -0.31
CA VAL A 19 -13.43 9.95 0.81
C VAL A 19 -12.79 11.26 0.33
N VAL A 20 -12.13 11.26 -0.82
CA VAL A 20 -11.30 12.38 -1.26
C VAL A 20 -12.11 13.37 -2.12
N PRO A 21 -12.00 14.70 -1.88
CA PRO A 21 -12.67 15.72 -2.68
C PRO A 21 -12.23 15.67 -4.15
N LYS A 22 -13.17 15.93 -5.08
CA LYS A 22 -13.00 15.75 -6.55
C LYS A 22 -11.67 16.29 -7.11
N HIS A 23 -11.24 17.45 -6.64
CA HIS A 23 -9.99 18.11 -7.03
C HIS A 23 -8.71 17.27 -6.76
N ARG A 24 -8.69 16.44 -5.70
CA ARG A 24 -7.50 15.66 -5.31
C ARG A 24 -7.55 14.19 -5.71
N ARG A 25 -8.67 13.73 -6.29
CA ARG A 25 -8.88 12.31 -6.62
C ARG A 25 -7.83 11.76 -7.55
N ILE A 26 -7.37 12.55 -8.52
CA ILE A 26 -6.36 12.11 -9.49
C ILE A 26 -5.04 11.81 -8.79
N MET A 27 -4.62 12.68 -7.84
CA MET A 27 -3.39 12.46 -7.07
C MET A 27 -3.48 11.21 -6.20
N VAL A 28 -4.61 11.02 -5.52
CA VAL A 28 -4.82 9.83 -4.68
C VAL A 28 -4.92 8.55 -5.51
N ALA A 29 -5.61 8.61 -6.65
CA ALA A 29 -5.66 7.49 -7.58
C ALA A 29 -4.28 7.15 -8.12
N ALA A 30 -3.49 8.15 -8.52
CA ALA A 30 -2.12 7.94 -8.97
C ALA A 30 -1.25 7.31 -7.86
N LEU A 31 -1.37 7.79 -6.62
CA LEU A 31 -0.68 7.24 -5.46
C LEU A 31 -1.05 5.76 -5.24
N PHE A 32 -2.35 5.47 -5.24
CA PHE A 32 -2.85 4.12 -5.01
C PHE A 32 -2.39 3.16 -6.11
N VAL A 33 -2.48 3.57 -7.39
CA VAL A 33 -1.99 2.77 -8.51
C VAL A 33 -0.49 2.53 -8.37
N SER A 34 0.27 3.55 -7.96
CA SER A 34 1.71 3.44 -7.73
C SER A 34 2.01 2.46 -6.58
N CYS A 35 1.29 2.54 -5.47
CA CYS A 35 1.41 1.60 -4.34
C CYS A 35 1.09 0.17 -4.77
N ALA A 36 0.00 -0.04 -5.51
CA ALA A 36 -0.42 -1.36 -5.98
C ALA A 36 0.61 -1.99 -6.95
N LEU A 37 1.16 -1.18 -7.87
CA LEU A 37 2.23 -1.63 -8.76
C LEU A 37 3.52 -1.94 -7.98
N MET A 38 3.90 -1.08 -7.04
CA MET A 38 5.09 -1.27 -6.21
C MET A 38 4.97 -2.55 -5.37
N MET A 39 3.83 -2.78 -4.72
CA MET A 39 3.60 -4.02 -3.96
C MET A 39 3.78 -5.27 -4.84
N ARG A 40 3.28 -5.25 -6.08
CA ARG A 40 3.45 -6.37 -7.03
C ARG A 40 4.92 -6.60 -7.37
N LEU A 41 5.65 -5.53 -7.66
CA LEU A 41 7.08 -5.61 -7.93
C LEU A 41 7.85 -6.15 -6.72
N GLN A 42 7.48 -5.75 -5.50
CA GLN A 42 8.12 -6.25 -4.28
C GLN A 42 7.88 -7.75 -4.07
N ILE A 43 6.65 -8.22 -4.28
CA ILE A 43 6.30 -9.64 -4.19
C ILE A 43 7.08 -10.44 -5.25
N GLU A 44 7.06 -9.99 -6.51
CA GLU A 44 7.74 -10.68 -7.61
C GLU A 44 9.27 -10.70 -7.42
N LEU A 45 9.86 -9.60 -6.93
CA LEU A 45 11.28 -9.56 -6.58
C LEU A 45 11.63 -10.60 -5.51
N MET A 46 10.78 -10.78 -4.51
CA MET A 46 11.07 -11.73 -3.42
C MET A 46 10.74 -13.18 -3.77
N GLU A 47 9.76 -13.42 -4.63
CA GLU A 47 9.56 -14.73 -5.25
C GLU A 47 10.76 -15.09 -6.15
N SER A 48 11.32 -14.12 -6.88
CA SER A 48 12.48 -14.34 -7.75
C SER A 48 13.77 -14.66 -7.00
N THR A 49 13.91 -14.23 -5.74
CA THR A 49 15.07 -14.59 -4.90
C THR A 49 14.97 -15.99 -4.31
N GLY A 50 13.86 -16.71 -4.52
CA GLY A 50 13.68 -18.10 -4.09
C GLY A 50 13.34 -18.29 -2.61
N PHE A 51 13.10 -17.19 -1.88
CA PHE A 51 12.73 -17.21 -0.46
C PHE A 51 11.22 -17.01 -0.27
N ASP A 52 10.45 -18.05 -0.57
CA ASP A 52 8.98 -18.06 -0.50
C ASP A 52 8.40 -17.82 0.92
N LYS A 53 9.27 -17.91 1.95
CA LYS A 53 8.93 -17.74 3.38
C LYS A 53 9.68 -16.59 4.08
N GLY A 54 10.43 -15.76 3.34
CA GLY A 54 11.31 -14.74 3.93
C GLY A 54 12.70 -15.30 4.29
N PHE A 55 13.68 -14.41 4.43
CA PHE A 55 15.08 -14.76 4.67
C PHE A 55 15.33 -15.31 6.08
N THR A 56 14.48 -14.94 7.05
CA THR A 56 14.66 -15.29 8.47
C THR A 56 13.64 -16.26 9.05
N SER A 57 12.66 -16.74 8.27
CA SER A 57 11.68 -17.77 8.66
C SER A 57 10.99 -17.52 10.03
N PHE A 58 10.89 -16.26 10.48
CA PHE A 58 10.33 -15.90 11.80
C PHE A 58 8.80 -15.97 11.82
N PHE A 59 8.18 -15.88 10.65
CA PHE A 59 6.75 -16.05 10.45
C PHE A 59 6.55 -17.13 9.37
N ASP A 60 5.52 -17.96 9.52
CA ASP A 60 5.18 -19.04 8.57
C ASP A 60 4.16 -18.58 7.50
N ALA A 61 3.74 -17.31 7.56
CA ALA A 61 2.79 -16.73 6.62
C ALA A 61 3.46 -16.40 5.28
N SER A 62 2.77 -16.65 4.16
CA SER A 62 3.28 -16.34 2.83
C SER A 62 3.62 -14.86 2.69
N VAL A 63 4.69 -14.59 1.94
CA VAL A 63 5.17 -13.26 1.57
C VAL A 63 4.03 -12.36 1.08
N GLN A 64 3.17 -12.92 0.24
CA GLN A 64 2.01 -12.23 -0.33
C GLN A 64 1.03 -11.72 0.75
N MET A 65 0.71 -12.54 1.77
CA MET A 65 -0.21 -12.11 2.84
C MET A 65 0.36 -10.95 3.64
N ARG A 66 1.66 -10.96 3.91
CA ARG A 66 2.31 -9.91 4.71
C ARG A 66 2.40 -8.58 3.97
N ALA A 67 2.70 -8.65 2.68
CA ALA A 67 2.66 -7.52 1.77
C ALA A 67 1.30 -6.82 1.84
N ILE A 68 0.24 -7.62 1.61
CA ILE A 68 -1.14 -7.15 1.55
C ILE A 68 -1.57 -6.60 2.92
N ALA A 69 -1.26 -7.27 4.02
CA ALA A 69 -1.59 -6.79 5.36
C ALA A 69 -0.95 -5.43 5.66
N THR A 70 0.32 -5.26 5.28
CA THR A 70 1.07 -4.01 5.49
C THR A 70 0.46 -2.88 4.66
N TYR A 71 0.24 -3.09 3.36
CA TYR A 71 -0.35 -2.07 2.48
C TYR A 71 -1.78 -1.69 2.92
N ASN A 72 -2.61 -2.66 3.33
CA ASN A 72 -3.94 -2.39 3.86
C ASN A 72 -3.91 -1.49 5.11
N ALA A 73 -2.96 -1.72 6.03
CA ALA A 73 -2.81 -0.88 7.21
C ALA A 73 -2.45 0.57 6.84
N PHE A 74 -1.56 0.76 5.86
CA PHE A 74 -1.20 2.09 5.37
C PHE A 74 -2.34 2.76 4.60
N TYR A 75 -3.13 2.03 3.81
CA TYR A 75 -4.31 2.58 3.14
C TYR A 75 -5.37 3.02 4.14
N PHE A 76 -5.62 2.24 5.18
CA PHE A 76 -6.52 2.62 6.26
C PHE A 76 -6.06 3.91 6.94
N LEU A 77 -4.78 3.98 7.32
CA LEU A 77 -4.19 5.15 7.96
C LEU A 77 -4.27 6.39 7.04
N TYR A 78 -3.97 6.21 5.76
CA TYR A 78 -4.06 7.28 4.75
C TYR A 78 -5.49 7.83 4.63
N VAL A 79 -6.50 6.95 4.57
CA VAL A 79 -7.91 7.33 4.51
C VAL A 79 -8.33 8.07 5.79
N CYS A 80 -7.95 7.59 6.97
CA CYS A 80 -8.22 8.27 8.23
C CYS A 80 -7.66 9.70 8.23
N ILE A 81 -6.38 9.88 7.88
CA ILE A 81 -5.75 11.21 7.85
C ILE A 81 -6.38 12.10 6.78
N SER A 82 -6.71 11.53 5.61
CA SER A 82 -7.38 12.27 4.54
C SER A 82 -8.77 12.76 4.93
N LEU A 83 -9.48 12.07 5.83
CA LEU A 83 -10.80 12.50 6.33
C LEU A 83 -10.69 13.71 7.27
N PHE A 84 -9.68 13.74 8.14
CA PHE A 84 -9.46 14.86 9.06
C PHE A 84 -8.91 16.10 8.34
N THR A 85 -8.20 15.93 7.25
CA THR A 85 -7.43 17.00 6.60
C THR A 85 -8.17 17.61 5.39
N LYS A 86 -9.36 18.17 5.60
CA LYS A 86 -10.18 18.77 4.51
C LYS A 86 -9.59 20.05 3.88
N ASN A 87 -8.82 20.84 4.64
CA ASN A 87 -8.37 22.18 4.23
C ASN A 87 -6.85 22.35 4.05
N ALA A 88 -6.05 21.28 4.05
CA ALA A 88 -4.60 21.43 3.79
C ALA A 88 -4.34 21.95 2.38
N MET A 89 -3.22 22.65 2.15
CA MET A 89 -2.77 23.03 0.80
C MET A 89 -2.46 21.79 -0.06
N ASN A 90 -2.67 21.89 -1.38
CA ASN A 90 -2.42 20.78 -2.31
C ASN A 90 -0.99 20.25 -2.26
N ILE A 91 -0.01 21.14 -2.08
CA ILE A 91 1.41 20.80 -1.99
C ILE A 91 1.70 19.96 -0.74
N VAL A 92 1.12 20.34 0.41
CA VAL A 92 1.28 19.60 1.67
C VAL A 92 0.66 18.21 1.57
N PHE A 93 -0.51 18.11 0.92
CA PHE A 93 -1.17 16.83 0.71
C PHE A 93 -0.40 15.92 -0.25
N MET A 94 0.26 16.50 -1.27
CA MET A 94 1.13 15.76 -2.19
C MET A 94 2.38 15.24 -1.46
N ALA A 95 3.05 16.09 -0.69
CA ALA A 95 4.22 15.69 0.11
C ALA A 95 3.85 14.55 1.07
N PHE A 96 2.73 14.68 1.78
CA PHE A 96 2.22 13.63 2.67
C PHE A 96 1.98 12.31 1.93
N SER A 97 1.35 12.37 0.75
CA SER A 97 1.10 11.18 -0.08
C SER A 97 2.40 10.47 -0.46
N ILE A 98 3.40 11.21 -0.92
CA ILE A 98 4.72 10.67 -1.27
C ILE A 98 5.41 10.06 -0.05
N SER A 99 5.34 10.71 1.12
CA SER A 99 5.91 10.18 2.35
C SER A 99 5.26 8.85 2.75
N VAL A 100 3.93 8.74 2.68
CA VAL A 100 3.21 7.49 2.98
C VAL A 100 3.58 6.39 2.00
N PHE A 101 3.78 6.71 0.71
CA PHE A 101 4.25 5.75 -0.28
C PHE A 101 5.61 5.14 0.09
N PHE A 102 6.60 5.97 0.40
CA PHE A 102 7.93 5.47 0.78
C PHE A 102 7.89 4.70 2.10
N MET A 103 7.09 5.16 3.07
CA MET A 103 6.92 4.47 4.34
C MET A 103 6.33 3.08 4.15
N ALA A 104 5.23 2.96 3.38
CA ALA A 104 4.62 1.68 3.07
C ALA A 104 5.58 0.75 2.32
N MET A 105 6.33 1.30 1.35
CA MET A 105 7.32 0.55 0.57
C MET A 105 8.42 -0.04 1.45
N ILE A 106 9.03 0.77 2.32
CA ILE A 106 10.14 0.35 3.18
C ILE A 106 9.65 -0.65 4.23
N THR A 107 8.53 -0.36 4.89
CA THR A 107 7.97 -1.24 5.91
C THR A 107 7.54 -2.58 5.30
N SER A 108 6.95 -2.58 4.11
CA SER A 108 6.62 -3.80 3.37
C SER A 108 7.86 -4.64 3.09
N MET A 109 8.94 -4.05 2.55
CA MET A 109 10.21 -4.76 2.31
C MET A 109 10.81 -5.37 3.58
N LEU A 110 10.76 -4.65 4.71
CA LEU A 110 11.27 -5.16 5.98
C LEU A 110 10.44 -6.34 6.50
N ILE A 111 9.12 -6.26 6.45
CA ILE A 111 8.22 -7.33 6.92
C ILE A 111 8.28 -8.56 5.99
N MET A 112 8.47 -8.31 4.71
CA MET A 112 8.71 -9.33 3.69
C MET A 112 10.01 -10.10 3.92
N MET A 113 11.09 -9.39 4.27
CA MET A 113 12.38 -10.00 4.56
C MET A 113 12.37 -10.85 5.83
N LEU A 114 11.58 -10.44 6.84
CA LEU A 114 11.49 -11.09 8.15
C LEU A 114 10.88 -12.50 8.07
#